data_AF-A0A6J3E7E1-F1
#
_entry.id   AF-A0A6J3E7E1-F1
#
_cell.length_a   1.000
_cell.length_b   1.000
_cell.length_c   1.000
_cell.angle_alpha   90.00
_cell.angle_beta   90.00
_cell.angle_gamma   90.00
#
_symmetry.space_group_name_H-M   'P 1'
#
loop_
_entity.id
_entity.type
_entity.pdbx_description
1 polymer ?
#
loop_
_entity_poly.entity_id
_entity_poly.type
_entity_poly.pdbx_seq_one_letter_code
_entity_poly.pdbx_strand_id
1 'polypeptide(L)'
;MVTEEQVAAVGRTLLDAAQPLPARFRALFTLRGLGGPEAVACIGRAFGDGSELLKHELAYCLGQMRDEAAIPVLLAVLRDARQEPMVRHEAGEALGAIGNPAVLDVLKQYSQDPVVEVAETCQLAVKRLEWLQEHGEEPSTSPYQSVDPAPPAEERDVAKLREALLDEARPLFDRYRAMFALRNLGGRDAVLALADGLQAGSALFRHEIGYVLGQMQDEACVPQLTAALRSRTESPMVRHECAEALGAIAHPSCLETLRAFARDEERVVRESCEVALDMYEYENGSQFQYADGLCKLQA
;
A
#
# COMPACT_ATOMS: atom_id res chain seq x y z
N MET A 1 -17.66 -16.28 17.12
CA MET A 1 -16.20 -16.51 17.20
C MET A 1 -15.83 -17.25 15.93
N VAL A 2 -14.86 -16.75 15.17
CA VAL A 2 -14.40 -17.38 13.93
C VAL A 2 -13.48 -18.54 14.28
N THR A 3 -13.65 -19.70 13.65
CA THR A 3 -12.81 -20.89 13.91
C THR A 3 -11.55 -20.87 13.04
N GLU A 4 -10.47 -21.54 13.48
CA GLU A 4 -9.27 -21.74 12.65
C GLU A 4 -9.60 -22.42 11.31
N GLU A 5 -10.59 -23.32 11.30
CA GLU A 5 -11.08 -23.96 10.07
C GLU A 5 -11.70 -22.95 9.09
N GLN A 6 -12.43 -21.96 9.59
CA GLN A 6 -12.97 -20.87 8.78
C GLN A 6 -11.85 -19.97 8.24
N VAL A 7 -10.84 -19.63 9.05
CA VAL A 7 -9.66 -18.87 8.58
C VAL A 7 -8.93 -19.65 7.48
N ALA A 8 -8.66 -20.94 7.69
CA ALA A 8 -8.03 -21.80 6.70
C ALA A 8 -8.87 -21.94 5.43
N ALA A 9 -10.21 -21.90 5.53
CA ALA A 9 -11.10 -21.92 4.39
C ALA A 9 -11.01 -20.66 3.53
N VAL A 10 -10.95 -19.48 4.14
CA VAL A 10 -10.66 -18.22 3.41
C VAL A 10 -9.25 -18.29 2.80
N GLY A 11 -8.28 -18.85 3.53
CA GLY A 11 -6.93 -19.09 3.03
C GLY A 11 -6.85 -19.98 1.79
N ARG A 12 -7.73 -20.97 1.64
CA ARG A 12 -7.81 -21.77 0.40
C ARG A 12 -8.17 -20.92 -0.81
N THR A 13 -9.08 -19.96 -0.66
CA THR A 13 -9.41 -19.01 -1.74
C THR A 13 -8.22 -18.15 -2.11
N LEU A 14 -7.48 -17.62 -1.12
CA LEU A 14 -6.27 -16.83 -1.37
C LEU A 14 -5.19 -17.63 -2.12
N LEU A 15 -5.00 -18.90 -1.75
CA LEU A 15 -3.95 -19.77 -2.29
C LEU A 15 -4.30 -20.43 -3.64
N ASP A 16 -5.57 -20.42 -4.03
CA ASP A 16 -6.03 -21.03 -5.27
C ASP A 16 -5.80 -20.10 -6.47
N ALA A 17 -4.73 -20.37 -7.23
CA ALA A 17 -4.40 -19.61 -8.44
C ALA A 17 -5.44 -19.73 -9.58
N ALA A 18 -6.42 -20.64 -9.47
CA ALA A 18 -7.55 -20.70 -10.40
C ALA A 18 -8.65 -19.68 -10.05
N GLN A 19 -8.63 -19.08 -8.86
CA GLN A 19 -9.57 -18.03 -8.48
C GLN A 19 -9.23 -16.71 -9.20
N PRO A 20 -10.25 -15.93 -9.62
CA PRO A 20 -10.04 -14.57 -10.11
C PRO A 20 -9.29 -13.72 -9.10
N LEU A 21 -8.43 -12.82 -9.57
CA LEU A 21 -7.60 -11.99 -8.69
C LEU A 21 -8.44 -11.17 -7.68
N PRO A 22 -9.57 -10.53 -8.05
CA PRO A 22 -10.42 -9.83 -7.09
C PRO A 22 -10.94 -10.72 -5.95
N ALA A 23 -11.26 -11.99 -6.23
CA ALA A 23 -11.71 -12.92 -5.21
C ALA A 23 -10.60 -13.24 -4.20
N ARG A 24 -9.34 -13.32 -4.68
CA ARG A 24 -8.15 -13.55 -3.86
C ARG A 24 -7.82 -12.32 -3.01
N PHE A 25 -7.97 -11.10 -3.54
CA PHE A 25 -7.84 -9.85 -2.79
C PHE A 25 -8.87 -9.73 -1.66
N ARG A 26 -10.15 -10.02 -1.94
CA ARG A 26 -11.19 -10.05 -0.90
C ARG A 26 -10.86 -11.06 0.20
N ALA A 27 -10.37 -12.25 -0.17
CA ALA A 27 -9.91 -13.25 0.80
C ALA A 27 -8.71 -12.77 1.63
N LEU A 28 -7.73 -12.11 1.00
CA LEU A 28 -6.57 -11.51 1.66
C LEU A 28 -7.00 -10.47 2.70
N PHE A 29 -7.85 -9.51 2.33
CA PHE A 29 -8.32 -8.49 3.26
C PHE A 29 -9.20 -9.07 4.38
N THR A 30 -9.97 -10.13 4.10
CA THR A 30 -10.66 -10.89 5.15
C THR A 30 -9.65 -11.49 6.13
N LEU A 31 -8.59 -12.15 5.65
CA LEU A 31 -7.55 -12.72 6.52
C LEU A 31 -6.83 -11.65 7.34
N ARG A 32 -6.50 -10.50 6.72
CA ARG A 32 -5.92 -9.33 7.40
C ARG A 32 -6.81 -8.83 8.54
N GLY A 33 -8.13 -8.75 8.31
CA GLY A 33 -9.10 -8.33 9.33
C GLY A 33 -9.30 -9.36 10.44
N LEU A 34 -9.17 -10.66 10.13
CA LEU A 34 -9.30 -11.74 11.11
C LEU A 34 -8.06 -11.86 12.02
N GLY A 35 -6.87 -11.67 11.45
CA GLY A 35 -5.63 -11.75 12.19
C GLY A 35 -5.28 -13.15 12.71
N GLY A 36 -4.22 -13.20 13.50
CA GLY A 36 -3.76 -14.41 14.19
C GLY A 36 -2.89 -15.35 13.35
N PRO A 37 -2.32 -16.38 13.99
CA PRO A 37 -1.26 -17.20 13.40
C PRO A 37 -1.64 -17.92 12.10
N GLU A 38 -2.87 -18.45 12.01
CA GLU A 38 -3.32 -19.14 10.79
C GLU A 38 -3.51 -18.16 9.62
N ALA A 39 -3.97 -16.92 9.88
CA ALA A 39 -4.08 -15.91 8.84
C ALA A 39 -2.69 -15.51 8.33
N VAL A 40 -1.74 -15.25 9.24
CA VAL A 40 -0.33 -14.97 8.91
C VAL A 40 0.26 -16.13 8.09
N ALA A 41 0.00 -17.38 8.47
CA ALA A 41 0.49 -18.56 7.75
C ALA A 41 -0.14 -18.69 6.35
N CYS A 42 -1.44 -18.42 6.21
CA CYS A 42 -2.11 -18.39 4.90
C CYS A 42 -1.49 -17.34 3.97
N ILE A 43 -1.35 -16.10 4.45
CA ILE A 43 -0.77 -14.99 3.68
C ILE A 43 0.69 -15.29 3.34
N GLY A 44 1.48 -15.77 4.31
CA GLY A 44 2.88 -16.13 4.09
C GLY A 44 3.12 -17.23 3.04
N ARG A 45 2.19 -18.19 2.89
CA ARG A 45 2.27 -19.21 1.84
C ARG A 45 2.01 -18.66 0.43
N ALA A 46 1.26 -17.56 0.31
CA ALA A 46 0.88 -17.00 -0.98
C ALA A 46 2.01 -16.24 -1.70
N PHE A 47 3.15 -15.99 -1.04
CA PHE A 47 4.33 -15.36 -1.68
C PHE A 47 4.96 -16.19 -2.82
N GLY A 48 4.55 -17.46 -2.98
CA GLY A 48 4.91 -18.29 -4.13
C GLY A 48 4.11 -17.99 -5.41
N ASP A 49 3.18 -17.03 -5.38
CA ASP A 49 2.35 -16.67 -6.52
C ASP A 49 3.13 -15.94 -7.63
N GLY A 50 2.62 -16.03 -8.86
CA GLY A 50 3.21 -15.36 -10.02
C GLY A 50 2.78 -13.91 -10.22
N SER A 51 1.80 -13.40 -9.47
CA SER A 51 1.37 -11.99 -9.52
C SER A 51 2.23 -11.14 -8.59
N GLU A 52 2.97 -10.18 -9.17
CA GLU A 52 3.72 -9.16 -8.43
C GLU A 52 2.77 -8.33 -7.54
N LEU A 53 1.62 -7.94 -8.10
CA LEU A 53 0.60 -7.17 -7.39
C LEU A 53 0.09 -7.90 -6.15
N LEU A 54 -0.28 -9.18 -6.29
CA LEU A 54 -0.76 -9.95 -5.15
C LEU A 54 0.34 -10.05 -4.09
N LYS A 55 1.57 -10.41 -4.47
CA LYS A 55 2.69 -10.57 -3.53
C LYS A 55 3.01 -9.29 -2.75
N HIS A 56 2.96 -8.14 -3.41
CA HIS A 56 3.05 -6.84 -2.76
C HIS A 56 1.94 -6.69 -1.71
N GLU A 57 0.67 -6.92 -2.09
CA GLU A 57 -0.46 -6.78 -1.16
C GLU A 57 -0.39 -7.74 0.04
N LEU A 58 0.21 -8.93 -0.12
CA LEU A 58 0.48 -9.83 0.99
C LEU A 58 1.41 -9.18 2.01
N ALA A 59 2.49 -8.56 1.56
CA ALA A 59 3.46 -7.89 2.43
C ALA A 59 2.81 -6.69 3.14
N TYR A 60 2.07 -5.85 2.40
CA TYR A 60 1.30 -4.74 2.95
C TYR A 60 0.37 -5.22 4.07
N CYS A 61 -0.46 -6.23 3.79
CA CYS A 61 -1.40 -6.78 4.78
C CYS A 61 -0.68 -7.30 6.04
N LEU A 62 0.45 -8.01 5.89
CA LEU A 62 1.24 -8.49 7.03
C LEU A 62 1.81 -7.33 7.86
N GLY A 63 2.27 -6.26 7.22
CA GLY A 63 2.72 -5.04 7.89
C GLY A 63 1.62 -4.38 8.71
N GLN A 64 0.45 -4.19 8.08
CA GLN A 64 -0.72 -3.59 8.71
C GLN A 64 -1.30 -4.44 9.87
N MET A 65 -1.08 -5.75 9.86
CA MET A 65 -1.48 -6.64 10.96
C MET A 65 -0.62 -6.43 12.22
N ARG A 66 0.62 -5.93 12.08
CA ARG A 66 1.59 -5.72 13.17
C ARG A 66 1.87 -6.98 14.01
N ASP A 67 1.72 -8.16 13.42
CA ASP A 67 2.00 -9.43 14.07
C ASP A 67 3.47 -9.82 13.81
N GLU A 68 4.27 -9.92 14.88
CA GLU A 68 5.68 -10.29 14.79
C GLU A 68 5.92 -11.68 14.18
N ALA A 69 4.90 -12.57 14.19
CA ALA A 69 4.95 -13.86 13.51
C ALA A 69 5.18 -13.73 11.99
N ALA A 70 4.92 -12.56 11.40
CA ALA A 70 5.16 -12.27 10.00
C ALA A 70 6.63 -11.90 9.67
N ILE A 71 7.44 -11.52 10.67
CA ILE A 71 8.82 -11.05 10.46
C ILE A 71 9.66 -12.07 9.67
N PRO A 72 9.66 -13.39 9.97
CA PRO A 72 10.48 -14.35 9.24
C PRO A 72 10.16 -14.40 7.74
N VAL A 73 8.89 -14.34 7.36
CA VAL A 73 8.49 -14.37 5.94
C VAL A 73 8.84 -13.06 5.23
N LEU A 74 8.60 -11.91 5.88
CA LEU A 74 8.95 -10.60 5.32
C LEU A 74 10.46 -10.44 5.13
N LEU A 75 11.28 -10.91 6.09
CA LEU A 75 12.73 -10.96 5.93
C LEU A 75 13.17 -11.85 4.77
N ALA A 76 12.51 -12.99 4.55
CA ALA A 76 12.82 -13.86 3.42
C ALA A 76 12.51 -13.17 2.07
N VAL A 77 11.40 -12.44 1.99
CA VAL A 77 10.98 -11.69 0.80
C VAL A 77 11.94 -10.53 0.51
N LEU A 78 12.25 -9.68 1.50
CA LEU A 78 13.19 -8.55 1.35
C LEU A 78 14.57 -9.01 0.84
N ARG A 79 15.03 -10.16 1.32
CA ARG A 79 16.35 -10.74 0.98
C ARG A 79 16.39 -11.43 -0.39
N ASP A 80 15.25 -11.83 -0.93
CA ASP A 80 15.21 -12.57 -2.19
C ASP A 80 15.30 -11.62 -3.39
N ALA A 81 16.50 -11.49 -3.95
CA ALA A 81 16.75 -10.66 -5.13
C ALA A 81 16.02 -11.13 -6.41
N ARG A 82 15.32 -12.28 -6.37
CA ARG A 82 14.45 -12.75 -7.46
C ARG A 82 13.03 -12.17 -7.35
N GLN A 83 12.64 -11.65 -6.19
CA GLN A 83 11.41 -10.90 -6.04
C GLN A 83 11.55 -9.54 -6.73
N GLU A 84 10.44 -9.07 -7.27
CA GLU A 84 10.37 -7.80 -7.98
C GLU A 84 10.61 -6.62 -7.00
N PRO A 85 11.12 -5.47 -7.48
CA PRO A 85 11.33 -4.29 -6.66
C PRO A 85 10.11 -3.89 -5.82
N MET A 86 8.91 -3.96 -6.42
CA MET A 86 7.63 -3.68 -5.77
C MET A 86 7.42 -4.56 -4.52
N VAL A 87 7.57 -5.87 -4.68
CA VAL A 87 7.38 -6.82 -3.58
C VAL A 87 8.43 -6.66 -2.48
N ARG A 88 9.68 -6.35 -2.86
CA ARG A 88 10.78 -6.17 -1.90
C ARG A 88 10.66 -4.88 -1.10
N HIS A 89 10.24 -3.76 -1.71
CA HIS A 89 10.01 -2.54 -0.94
C HIS A 89 8.89 -2.77 0.07
N GLU A 90 7.78 -3.38 -0.35
CA GLU A 90 6.62 -3.57 0.52
C GLU A 90 6.94 -4.48 1.71
N ALA A 91 7.79 -5.48 1.50
CA ALA A 91 8.33 -6.28 2.60
C ALA A 91 9.19 -5.45 3.58
N GLY A 92 10.01 -4.52 3.08
CA GLY A 92 10.80 -3.60 3.90
C GLY A 92 9.93 -2.62 4.68
N GLU A 93 8.88 -2.09 4.07
CA GLU A 93 7.92 -1.21 4.71
C GLU A 93 7.13 -1.94 5.80
N ALA A 94 6.62 -3.14 5.49
CA ALA A 94 5.90 -3.99 6.43
C ALA A 94 6.70 -4.31 7.69
N LEU A 95 8.02 -4.52 7.56
CA LEU A 95 8.92 -4.69 8.71
C LEU A 95 8.98 -3.41 9.58
N GLY A 96 8.99 -2.22 8.95
CA GLY A 96 8.88 -0.95 9.66
C GLY A 96 7.51 -0.71 10.30
N ALA A 97 6.43 -1.16 9.65
CA ALA A 97 5.06 -1.06 10.16
C ALA A 97 4.82 -1.97 11.38
N ILE A 98 5.39 -3.19 11.40
CA ILE A 98 5.34 -4.08 12.57
C ILE A 98 5.98 -3.43 13.81
N GLY A 99 6.99 -2.59 13.63
CA GLY A 99 7.54 -1.78 14.72
C GLY A 99 8.54 -2.52 15.62
N ASN A 100 8.92 -3.77 15.31
CA ASN A 100 9.85 -4.53 16.15
C ASN A 100 11.31 -4.10 15.88
N PRO A 101 12.04 -3.57 16.87
CA PRO A 101 13.41 -3.07 16.66
C PRO A 101 14.44 -4.15 16.32
N ALA A 102 14.14 -5.45 16.48
CA ALA A 102 15.02 -6.55 16.12
C ALA A 102 15.34 -6.60 14.61
N VAL A 103 14.53 -5.93 13.77
CA VAL A 103 14.75 -5.87 12.32
C VAL A 103 15.65 -4.71 11.89
N LEU A 104 16.02 -3.81 12.81
CA LEU A 104 16.78 -2.59 12.52
C LEU A 104 18.09 -2.85 11.77
N ASP A 105 18.87 -3.84 12.20
CA ASP A 105 20.16 -4.13 11.58
C ASP A 105 20.01 -4.58 10.12
N VAL A 106 18.96 -5.36 9.83
CA VAL A 106 18.66 -5.78 8.47
C VAL A 106 18.17 -4.60 7.64
N LEU A 107 17.27 -3.76 8.17
CA LEU A 107 16.81 -2.56 7.45
C LEU A 107 17.96 -1.59 7.19
N LYS A 108 18.90 -1.41 8.13
CA LYS A 108 20.13 -0.61 7.93
C LYS A 108 21.03 -1.20 6.84
N GLN A 109 21.13 -2.53 6.74
CA GLN A 109 21.84 -3.19 5.65
C GLN A 109 21.16 -2.90 4.29
N TYR A 110 19.85 -3.08 4.19
CA TYR A 110 19.09 -2.88 2.96
C TYR A 110 18.81 -1.41 2.62
N SER A 111 19.11 -0.47 3.52
CA SER A 111 19.15 0.98 3.22
C SER A 111 20.20 1.35 2.17
N GLN A 112 21.07 0.41 1.80
CA GLN A 112 22.09 0.53 0.75
C GLN A 112 21.86 -0.47 -0.39
N ASP A 113 20.64 -1.00 -0.54
CA ASP A 113 20.31 -1.92 -1.63
C ASP A 113 20.53 -1.25 -3.00
N PRO A 114 20.99 -1.99 -4.03
CA PRO A 114 21.14 -1.41 -5.37
C PRO A 114 19.81 -1.05 -6.04
N VAL A 115 18.68 -1.61 -5.57
CA VAL A 115 17.34 -1.22 -6.01
C VAL A 115 16.90 -0.02 -5.18
N VAL A 116 16.71 1.13 -5.84
CA VAL A 116 16.48 2.42 -5.18
C VAL A 116 15.22 2.41 -4.32
N GLU A 117 14.14 1.78 -4.78
CA GLU A 117 12.88 1.67 -4.05
C GLU A 117 13.08 0.91 -2.72
N VAL A 118 13.85 -0.18 -2.75
CA VAL A 118 14.15 -0.98 -1.55
C VAL A 118 15.04 -0.18 -0.58
N ALA A 119 16.04 0.53 -1.11
CA ALA A 119 16.93 1.36 -0.31
C ALA A 119 16.17 2.50 0.38
N GLU A 120 15.39 3.27 -0.37
CA GLU A 120 14.57 4.36 0.15
C GLU A 120 13.56 3.88 1.19
N THR A 121 12.85 2.78 0.93
CA THR A 121 11.91 2.20 1.89
C THR A 121 12.60 1.75 3.17
N CYS A 122 13.75 1.08 3.07
CA CYS A 122 14.47 0.65 4.27
C CYS A 122 15.02 1.85 5.07
N GLN A 123 15.41 2.93 4.41
CA GLN A 123 15.81 4.18 5.08
C GLN A 123 14.63 4.80 5.84
N LEU A 124 13.44 4.84 5.23
CA LEU A 124 12.21 5.30 5.88
C LEU A 124 11.84 4.42 7.07
N ALA A 125 11.87 3.10 6.92
CA ALA A 125 11.57 2.14 7.98
C ALA A 125 12.55 2.26 9.16
N VAL A 126 13.85 2.44 8.90
CA VAL A 126 14.84 2.73 9.96
C VAL A 126 14.47 4.01 10.70
N LYS A 127 14.15 5.10 9.97
CA LYS A 127 13.78 6.38 10.59
C LYS A 127 12.49 6.28 11.40
N ARG A 128 11.51 5.52 10.93
CA ARG A 128 10.28 5.22 11.65
C ARG A 128 10.56 4.49 12.97
N LEU A 129 11.35 3.42 12.93
CA LEU A 129 11.69 2.65 14.13
C LEU A 129 12.51 3.46 15.14
N GLU A 130 13.46 4.28 14.66
CA GLU A 130 14.21 5.23 15.51
C GLU A 130 13.25 6.23 16.16
N TRP A 131 12.29 6.79 15.40
CA TRP A 131 11.27 7.70 15.92
C TRP A 131 10.40 7.03 17.01
N LEU A 132 9.96 5.79 16.80
CA LEU A 132 9.17 5.03 17.78
C LEU A 132 9.97 4.76 19.07
N GLN A 133 11.27 4.46 18.96
CA GLN A 133 12.13 4.28 20.14
C GLN A 133 12.30 5.58 20.94
N GLU A 134 12.36 6.73 20.27
CA GLU A 134 12.50 8.04 20.91
C GLU A 134 11.21 8.52 21.59
N HIS A 135 10.05 8.25 21.00
CA HIS A 135 8.76 8.79 21.46
C HIS A 135 7.95 7.81 22.32
N GLY A 136 8.29 6.52 22.30
CA GLY A 136 7.72 5.48 23.16
C GLY A 136 6.29 5.04 22.83
N GLU A 137 5.57 5.79 22.00
CA GLU A 137 4.22 5.51 21.54
C GLU A 137 4.08 5.80 20.05
N GLU A 138 3.17 5.09 19.38
CA GLU A 138 2.74 5.44 18.02
C GLU A 138 2.14 6.86 18.03
N PRO A 139 2.32 7.66 16.96
CA PRO A 139 1.63 8.93 16.84
C PRO A 139 0.12 8.72 16.93
N SER A 140 -0.62 9.77 17.30
CA SER A 140 -2.09 9.73 17.41
C SER A 140 -2.69 9.01 16.21
N THR A 141 -3.61 8.08 16.46
CA THR A 141 -4.19 7.20 15.43
C THR A 141 -4.58 7.98 14.18
N SER A 142 -4.01 7.59 13.04
CA SER A 142 -4.34 8.13 11.72
C SER A 142 -5.86 8.11 11.51
N PRO A 143 -6.47 9.16 10.93
CA PRO A 143 -7.88 9.16 10.53
C PRO A 143 -8.25 7.98 9.60
N TYR A 144 -7.25 7.37 8.97
CA TYR A 144 -7.39 6.31 7.97
C TYR A 144 -7.12 4.91 8.52
N GLN A 145 -6.81 4.76 9.81
CA GLN A 145 -6.54 3.47 10.47
C GLN A 145 -5.43 2.63 9.80
N SER A 146 -4.57 3.28 9.02
CA SER A 146 -3.34 2.73 8.45
C SER A 146 -2.17 2.91 9.40
N VAL A 147 -1.20 1.99 9.32
CA VAL A 147 0.13 2.13 9.92
C VAL A 147 1.03 2.71 8.86
N ASP A 148 1.32 4.01 8.98
CA ASP A 148 2.03 4.77 7.95
C ASP A 148 3.57 4.68 8.10
N PRO A 149 4.34 4.73 7.00
CA PRO A 149 5.80 4.69 7.02
C PRO A 149 6.46 5.89 7.71
N ALA A 150 5.73 6.98 7.95
CA ALA A 150 6.20 8.12 8.75
C ALA A 150 5.09 8.74 9.60
N PRO A 151 5.40 9.30 10.79
CA PRO A 151 4.44 10.08 11.56
C PRO A 151 4.11 11.40 10.83
N PRO A 152 2.88 11.94 10.92
CA PRO A 152 2.57 13.23 10.32
C PRO A 152 3.43 14.36 10.91
N ALA A 153 3.72 15.37 10.11
CA ALA A 153 4.32 16.61 10.57
C ALA A 153 3.38 17.38 11.51
N GLU A 154 3.93 18.18 12.41
CA GLU A 154 3.15 19.02 13.33
C GLU A 154 2.55 20.27 12.67
N GLU A 155 3.17 20.73 11.57
CA GLU A 155 2.70 21.87 10.80
C GLU A 155 1.30 21.61 10.22
N ARG A 156 0.45 22.64 10.21
CA ARG A 156 -0.95 22.57 9.79
C ARG A 156 -1.29 23.49 8.63
N ASP A 157 -0.35 24.35 8.24
CA ASP A 157 -0.49 25.20 7.07
C ASP A 157 -0.23 24.40 5.78
N VAL A 158 -1.27 24.27 4.95
CA VAL A 158 -1.23 23.50 3.70
C VAL A 158 -0.15 24.02 2.74
N ALA A 159 0.07 25.34 2.67
CA ALA A 159 1.06 25.90 1.75
C ALA A 159 2.48 25.54 2.19
N LYS A 160 2.80 25.64 3.49
CA LYS A 160 4.11 25.23 4.01
C LYS A 160 4.34 23.72 3.91
N LEU A 161 3.29 22.92 4.14
CA LEU A 161 3.37 21.48 3.95
C LEU A 161 3.61 21.12 2.48
N ARG A 162 2.96 21.81 1.55
CA ARG A 162 3.22 21.67 0.10
C ARG A 162 4.65 22.03 -0.25
N GLU A 163 5.19 23.13 0.28
CA GLU A 163 6.60 23.48 0.10
C GLU A 163 7.52 22.38 0.62
N ALA A 164 7.26 21.85 1.81
CA ALA A 164 8.05 20.74 2.37
C ALA A 164 7.94 19.45 1.56
N LEU A 165 6.75 19.13 1.04
CA LEU A 165 6.49 17.94 0.22
C LEU A 165 7.31 17.96 -1.08
N LEU A 166 7.36 19.12 -1.74
CA LEU A 166 7.94 19.31 -3.07
C LEU A 166 9.43 19.69 -3.07
N ASP A 167 10.01 19.94 -1.90
CA ASP A 167 11.41 20.31 -1.75
C ASP A 167 12.33 19.07 -1.83
N GLU A 168 12.84 18.79 -3.03
CA GLU A 168 13.75 17.68 -3.32
C GLU A 168 15.10 17.75 -2.55
N ALA A 169 15.43 18.88 -1.91
CA ALA A 169 16.60 18.97 -1.05
C ALA A 169 16.35 18.44 0.37
N ARG A 170 15.09 18.20 0.76
CA ARG A 170 14.73 17.67 2.07
C ARG A 170 14.91 16.15 2.16
N PRO A 171 15.24 15.62 3.35
CA PRO A 171 15.21 14.18 3.58
C PRO A 171 13.85 13.58 3.22
N LEU A 172 13.85 12.41 2.60
CA LEU A 172 12.63 11.72 2.17
C LEU A 172 11.64 11.52 3.34
N PHE A 173 12.16 11.18 4.53
CA PHE A 173 11.34 11.03 5.73
C PHE A 173 10.54 12.31 6.05
N ASP A 174 11.17 13.48 6.01
CA ASP A 174 10.47 14.75 6.30
C ASP A 174 9.40 15.09 5.25
N ARG A 175 9.64 14.73 3.99
CA ARG A 175 8.66 14.87 2.91
C ARG A 175 7.46 13.93 3.13
N TYR A 176 7.70 12.70 3.56
CA TYR A 176 6.65 11.75 3.97
C TYR A 176 5.85 12.27 5.18
N ARG A 177 6.50 12.87 6.17
CA ARG A 177 5.80 13.51 7.30
C ARG A 177 4.86 14.61 6.82
N ALA A 178 5.29 15.43 5.86
CA ALA A 178 4.46 16.46 5.26
C ALA A 178 3.29 15.86 4.45
N MET A 179 3.55 14.78 3.72
CA MET A 179 2.54 14.02 2.97
C MET A 179 1.40 13.52 3.86
N PHE A 180 1.72 12.83 4.96
CA PHE A 180 0.69 12.33 5.88
C PHE A 180 0.00 13.46 6.65
N ALA A 181 0.67 14.57 6.92
CA ALA A 181 0.02 15.75 7.48
C ALA A 181 -1.01 16.34 6.50
N LEU A 182 -0.68 16.49 5.21
CA LEU A 182 -1.61 16.93 4.17
C LEU A 182 -2.82 15.98 4.05
N ARG A 183 -2.56 14.66 4.00
CA ARG A 183 -3.63 13.65 3.96
C ARG A 183 -4.58 13.82 5.16
N ASN A 184 -4.01 13.94 6.36
CA ASN A 184 -4.79 14.04 7.59
C ASN A 184 -5.56 15.37 7.74
N LEU A 185 -5.05 16.47 7.16
CA LEU A 185 -5.77 17.75 7.12
C LEU A 185 -6.98 17.68 6.18
N GLY A 186 -6.85 16.97 5.07
CA GLY A 186 -7.90 16.84 4.08
C GLY A 186 -8.25 18.16 3.37
N GLY A 187 -9.34 18.12 2.63
CA GLY A 187 -9.82 19.28 1.86
C GLY A 187 -9.07 19.48 0.53
N ARG A 188 -9.75 20.18 -0.37
CA ARG A 188 -9.34 20.32 -1.77
C ARG A 188 -7.91 20.84 -1.95
N ASP A 189 -7.50 21.82 -1.15
CA ASP A 189 -6.15 22.40 -1.27
C ASP A 189 -5.05 21.40 -0.88
N ALA A 190 -5.29 20.56 0.13
CA ALA A 190 -4.34 19.51 0.52
C ALA A 190 -4.29 18.39 -0.52
N VAL A 191 -5.44 18.00 -1.08
CA VAL A 191 -5.53 17.03 -2.19
C VAL A 191 -4.72 17.50 -3.40
N LEU A 192 -4.88 18.78 -3.79
CA LEU A 192 -4.14 19.33 -4.92
C LEU A 192 -2.65 19.48 -4.62
N ALA A 193 -2.28 19.84 -3.39
CA ALA A 193 -0.89 19.86 -2.96
C ALA A 193 -0.23 18.46 -3.05
N LEU A 194 -0.94 17.41 -2.63
CA LEU A 194 -0.49 16.03 -2.78
C LEU A 194 -0.39 15.64 -4.25
N ALA A 195 -1.39 15.97 -5.07
CA ALA A 195 -1.40 15.65 -6.50
C ALA A 195 -0.20 16.25 -7.27
N ASP A 196 0.32 17.43 -6.86
CA ASP A 196 1.56 17.98 -7.40
C ASP A 196 2.78 17.07 -7.14
N GLY A 197 2.75 16.29 -6.05
CA GLY A 197 3.77 15.32 -5.67
C GLY A 197 3.93 14.16 -6.67
N LEU A 198 2.94 13.91 -7.53
CA LEU A 198 3.05 12.96 -8.66
C LEU A 198 4.06 13.41 -9.73
N GLN A 199 4.70 14.57 -9.58
CA GLN A 199 5.79 15.05 -10.43
C GLN A 199 7.17 15.01 -9.75
N ALA A 200 7.26 14.46 -8.53
CA ALA A 200 8.51 14.33 -7.78
C ALA A 200 9.50 13.36 -8.44
N GLY A 201 10.77 13.40 -8.02
CA GLY A 201 11.85 12.60 -8.62
C GLY A 201 11.80 11.10 -8.32
N SER A 202 11.60 10.71 -7.05
CA SER A 202 11.57 9.30 -6.63
C SER A 202 10.26 8.60 -7.04
N ALA A 203 10.38 7.40 -7.62
CA ALA A 203 9.22 6.56 -7.95
C ALA A 203 8.51 6.06 -6.68
N LEU A 204 9.25 5.74 -5.61
CA LEU A 204 8.68 5.37 -4.32
C LEU A 204 7.83 6.51 -3.75
N PHE A 205 8.35 7.74 -3.80
CA PHE A 205 7.61 8.90 -3.34
C PHE A 205 6.33 9.13 -4.16
N ARG A 206 6.40 9.04 -5.50
CA ARG A 206 5.22 9.20 -6.36
C ARG A 206 4.19 8.09 -6.15
N HIS A 207 4.63 6.86 -5.89
CA HIS A 207 3.76 5.74 -5.50
C HIS A 207 3.00 6.09 -4.22
N GLU A 208 3.71 6.52 -3.17
CA GLU A 208 3.09 6.90 -1.90
C GLU A 208 2.07 8.04 -2.05
N ILE A 209 2.34 9.02 -2.93
CA ILE A 209 1.37 10.06 -3.27
C ILE A 209 0.08 9.44 -3.84
N GLY A 210 0.20 8.46 -4.75
CA GLY A 210 -0.94 7.71 -5.27
C GLY A 210 -1.74 7.05 -4.15
N TYR A 211 -1.04 6.36 -3.23
CA TYR A 211 -1.64 5.66 -2.09
C TYR A 211 -2.45 6.62 -1.21
N VAL A 212 -1.85 7.74 -0.75
CA VAL A 212 -2.56 8.68 0.12
C VAL A 212 -3.71 9.40 -0.59
N LEU A 213 -3.61 9.65 -1.90
CA LEU A 213 -4.72 10.20 -2.67
C LEU A 213 -5.87 9.20 -2.79
N GLY A 214 -5.56 7.91 -2.96
CA GLY A 214 -6.52 6.82 -2.92
C GLY A 214 -7.23 6.74 -1.57
N GLN A 215 -6.50 6.88 -0.47
CA GLN A 215 -7.08 6.96 0.87
C GLN A 215 -8.02 8.17 1.04
N MET A 216 -7.66 9.32 0.48
CA MET A 216 -8.48 10.55 0.58
C MET A 216 -9.77 10.50 -0.23
N GLN A 217 -9.82 9.69 -1.29
CA GLN A 217 -11.00 9.48 -2.15
C GLN A 217 -11.62 10.78 -2.71
N ASP A 218 -10.85 11.86 -2.88
CA ASP A 218 -11.33 13.14 -3.39
C ASP A 218 -11.16 13.23 -4.92
N GLU A 219 -12.25 13.52 -5.63
CA GLU A 219 -12.27 13.56 -7.10
C GLU A 219 -11.36 14.65 -7.71
N ALA A 220 -10.93 15.65 -6.94
CA ALA A 220 -10.08 16.74 -7.42
C ALA A 220 -8.71 16.27 -7.93
N CYS A 221 -8.22 15.09 -7.50
CA CYS A 221 -6.95 14.52 -7.95
C CYS A 221 -7.08 13.55 -9.14
N VAL A 222 -8.31 13.20 -9.57
CA VAL A 222 -8.55 12.25 -10.67
C VAL A 222 -7.81 12.62 -11.97
N PRO A 223 -7.73 13.90 -12.39
CA PRO A 223 -6.98 14.26 -13.59
C PRO A 223 -5.49 13.89 -13.50
N GLN A 224 -4.86 14.10 -12.34
CA GLN A 224 -3.44 13.84 -12.11
C GLN A 224 -3.16 12.33 -11.98
N LEU A 225 -3.99 11.59 -11.23
CA LEU A 225 -3.90 10.11 -11.17
C LEU A 225 -4.07 9.49 -12.55
N THR A 226 -5.05 9.98 -13.32
CA THR A 226 -5.27 9.54 -14.71
C THR A 226 -4.07 9.84 -15.61
N ALA A 227 -3.44 11.01 -15.45
CA ALA A 227 -2.25 11.38 -16.22
C ALA A 227 -1.06 10.47 -15.89
N ALA A 228 -0.83 10.16 -14.61
CA ALA A 228 0.22 9.26 -14.16
C ALA A 228 0.01 7.82 -14.69
N LEU A 229 -1.20 7.26 -14.55
CA LEU A 229 -1.54 5.93 -15.09
C LEU A 229 -1.37 5.84 -16.62
N ARG A 230 -1.68 6.93 -17.35
CA ARG A 230 -1.51 7.01 -18.81
C ARG A 230 -0.06 7.13 -19.28
N SER A 231 0.85 7.56 -18.41
CA SER A 231 2.23 7.84 -18.77
C SER A 231 2.99 6.53 -19.02
N ARG A 232 3.39 6.28 -20.27
CA ARG A 232 4.18 5.09 -20.64
C ARG A 232 5.62 5.13 -20.14
N THR A 233 6.10 6.30 -19.73
CA THR A 233 7.44 6.47 -19.17
C THR A 233 7.44 6.46 -17.65
N GLU A 234 6.27 6.35 -17.03
CA GLU A 234 6.13 6.24 -15.58
C GLU A 234 6.42 4.80 -15.12
N SER A 235 6.97 4.68 -13.90
CA SER A 235 7.22 3.40 -13.25
C SER A 235 5.91 2.59 -13.13
N PRO A 236 5.92 1.28 -13.44
CA PRO A 236 4.77 0.41 -13.20
C PRO A 236 4.28 0.45 -11.75
N MET A 237 5.18 0.68 -10.79
CA MET A 237 4.88 0.88 -9.37
C MET A 237 3.93 2.09 -9.16
N VAL A 238 4.29 3.25 -9.70
CA VAL A 238 3.44 4.45 -9.59
C VAL A 238 2.12 4.28 -10.35
N ARG A 239 2.16 3.63 -11.52
CA ARG A 239 0.98 3.43 -12.36
C ARG A 239 -0.04 2.51 -11.69
N HIS A 240 0.38 1.43 -11.04
CA HIS A 240 -0.55 0.54 -10.34
C HIS A 240 -1.24 1.27 -9.20
N GLU A 241 -0.49 2.05 -8.42
CA GLU A 241 -1.02 2.74 -7.25
C GLU A 241 -2.03 3.80 -7.66
N CYS A 242 -1.75 4.50 -8.77
CA CYS A 242 -2.72 5.41 -9.37
C CYS A 242 -3.99 4.69 -9.87
N ALA A 243 -3.88 3.46 -10.38
CA ALA A 243 -5.05 2.67 -10.77
C ALA A 243 -5.89 2.26 -9.54
N GLU A 244 -5.26 1.82 -8.45
CA GLU A 244 -5.97 1.48 -7.22
C GLU A 244 -6.65 2.69 -6.59
N ALA A 245 -5.96 3.84 -6.54
CA ALA A 245 -6.52 5.10 -6.09
C ALA A 245 -7.77 5.51 -6.91
N LEU A 246 -7.73 5.35 -8.24
CA LEU A 246 -8.90 5.59 -9.09
C LEU A 246 -10.05 4.61 -8.81
N GLY A 247 -9.74 3.36 -8.47
CA GLY A 247 -10.72 2.37 -8.03
C GLY A 247 -11.40 2.79 -6.72
N ALA A 248 -10.62 3.24 -5.75
CA ALA A 248 -11.10 3.72 -4.46
C ALA A 248 -11.94 5.01 -4.58
N ILE A 249 -11.54 5.97 -5.41
CA ILE A 249 -12.32 7.21 -5.65
C ILE A 249 -13.68 6.90 -6.28
N ALA A 250 -13.75 5.87 -7.13
CA ALA A 250 -14.98 5.32 -7.68
C ALA A 250 -15.90 6.32 -8.44
N HIS A 251 -15.36 7.44 -8.91
CA HIS A 251 -16.09 8.42 -9.74
C HIS A 251 -16.22 7.94 -11.20
N PRO A 252 -17.30 8.24 -11.96
CA PRO A 252 -17.49 7.77 -13.34
C PRO A 252 -16.32 7.99 -14.31
N SER A 253 -15.56 9.08 -14.16
CA SER A 253 -14.35 9.33 -14.96
C SER A 253 -13.19 8.36 -14.68
N CYS A 254 -13.16 7.75 -13.49
CA CYS A 254 -12.20 6.71 -13.12
C CYS A 254 -12.49 5.42 -13.90
N LEU A 255 -13.77 5.05 -14.03
CA LEU A 255 -14.22 3.83 -14.71
C LEU A 255 -13.73 3.76 -16.17
N GLU A 256 -13.84 4.87 -16.90
CA GLU A 256 -13.36 4.95 -18.29
C GLU A 256 -11.86 4.71 -18.38
N THR A 257 -11.09 5.30 -17.47
CA THR A 257 -9.63 5.14 -17.41
C THR A 257 -9.25 3.72 -17.04
N LEU A 258 -9.82 3.15 -15.98
CA LEU A 258 -9.52 1.77 -15.54
C LEU A 258 -9.82 0.75 -16.65
N ARG A 259 -10.95 0.89 -17.36
CA ARG A 259 -11.29 0.02 -18.50
C ARG A 259 -10.30 0.16 -19.67
N ALA A 260 -9.77 1.37 -19.90
CA ALA A 260 -8.78 1.59 -20.95
C ALA A 260 -7.45 0.88 -20.65
N PHE A 261 -7.10 0.73 -19.36
CA PHE A 261 -5.84 0.13 -18.90
C PHE A 261 -5.95 -1.31 -18.40
N ALA A 262 -7.15 -1.90 -18.35
CA ALA A 262 -7.36 -3.32 -18.04
C ALA A 262 -6.65 -4.31 -18.99
N ARG A 263 -6.12 -3.82 -20.11
CA ARG A 263 -5.31 -4.59 -21.09
C ARG A 263 -3.95 -3.94 -21.39
N ASP A 264 -3.43 -3.12 -20.48
CA ASP A 264 -2.08 -2.55 -20.57
C ASP A 264 -1.00 -3.61 -20.83
N GLU A 265 0.18 -3.24 -21.33
CA GLU A 265 1.27 -4.21 -21.56
C GLU A 265 1.92 -4.66 -20.24
N GLU A 266 1.92 -3.78 -19.24
CA GLU A 266 2.43 -4.08 -17.90
C GLU A 266 1.41 -4.92 -17.12
N ARG A 267 1.87 -6.08 -16.63
CA ARG A 267 0.98 -7.01 -15.93
C ARG A 267 0.41 -6.41 -14.64
N VAL A 268 1.25 -5.77 -13.83
CA VAL A 268 0.83 -5.13 -12.59
C VAL A 268 -0.25 -4.08 -12.83
N VAL A 269 -0.14 -3.29 -13.91
CA VAL A 269 -1.13 -2.26 -14.26
C VAL A 269 -2.47 -2.90 -14.68
N ARG A 270 -2.45 -3.97 -15.47
CA ARG A 270 -3.68 -4.71 -15.83
C ARG A 270 -4.37 -5.30 -14.61
N GLU A 271 -3.60 -5.97 -13.76
CA GLU A 271 -4.09 -6.61 -12.55
C GLU A 271 -4.66 -5.59 -11.56
N SER A 272 -4.00 -4.43 -11.37
CA SER A 272 -4.53 -3.35 -10.53
C SER A 272 -5.79 -2.74 -11.12
N CYS A 273 -5.88 -2.57 -12.44
CA CYS A 273 -7.13 -2.14 -13.07
C CYS A 273 -8.25 -3.17 -12.89
N GLU A 274 -7.96 -4.48 -12.92
CA GLU A 274 -8.95 -5.54 -12.65
C GLU A 274 -9.48 -5.46 -11.21
N VAL A 275 -8.59 -5.35 -10.23
CA VAL A 275 -8.96 -5.22 -8.80
C VAL A 275 -9.64 -3.88 -8.52
N ALA A 276 -9.15 -2.79 -9.09
CA ALA A 276 -9.75 -1.45 -8.97
C ALA A 276 -11.15 -1.36 -9.56
N LEU A 277 -11.45 -2.12 -10.62
CA LEU A 277 -12.81 -2.23 -11.16
C LEU A 277 -13.75 -2.96 -10.20
N ASP A 278 -13.28 -4.01 -9.51
CA ASP A 278 -14.05 -4.68 -8.44
C ASP A 278 -14.27 -3.75 -7.24
N MET A 279 -13.27 -2.95 -6.88
CA MET A 279 -13.42 -1.91 -5.84
C MET A 279 -14.42 -0.82 -6.26
N TYR A 280 -14.34 -0.33 -7.50
CA TYR A 280 -15.29 0.62 -8.06
C TYR A 280 -16.73 0.10 -7.97
N GLU A 281 -16.94 -1.18 -8.30
CA GLU A 281 -18.25 -1.83 -8.22
C GLU A 281 -18.72 -2.00 -6.77
N TYR A 282 -17.81 -2.25 -5.84
CA TYR A 282 -18.11 -2.30 -4.41
C TYR A 282 -18.55 -0.92 -3.88
N GLU A 283 -17.78 0.14 -4.13
CA GLU A 283 -18.04 1.51 -3.66
C GLU A 283 -19.35 2.08 -4.23
N ASN A 284 -19.70 1.74 -5.48
CA ASN A 284 -20.97 2.12 -6.11
C ASN A 284 -22.10 1.08 -5.90
N GLY A 285 -21.82 0.00 -5.16
CA GLY A 285 -22.70 -1.15 -5.00
C GLY A 285 -23.55 -1.11 -3.73
N SER A 286 -24.22 -2.24 -3.46
CA SER A 286 -24.99 -2.48 -2.24
C SER A 286 -24.36 -3.51 -1.30
N GLN A 287 -23.13 -3.93 -1.61
CA GLN A 287 -22.40 -4.91 -0.79
C GLN A 287 -22.10 -4.30 0.59
N PHE A 288 -22.30 -5.07 1.65
CA PHE A 288 -22.12 -4.58 3.02
C PHE A 288 -20.63 -4.36 3.38
N GLN A 289 -19.74 -5.24 2.92
CA GLN A 289 -18.31 -5.17 3.19
C GLN A 289 -17.52 -5.76 2.01
N TYR A 290 -16.35 -5.18 1.71
CA TYR A 290 -15.49 -5.65 0.64
C TYR A 290 -14.86 -7.01 0.98
N ALA A 291 -14.31 -7.10 2.20
CA ALA A 291 -13.68 -8.29 2.77
C ALA A 291 -14.74 -9.33 3.21
N ASP A 292 -15.42 -9.93 2.24
CA ASP A 292 -16.58 -10.79 2.42
C ASP A 292 -16.29 -12.30 2.48
N GLY A 293 -15.02 -12.69 2.65
CA GLY A 293 -14.58 -14.09 2.57
C GLY A 293 -15.37 -15.03 3.51
N LEU A 294 -15.67 -14.61 4.74
CA LEU A 294 -16.49 -15.39 5.67
C LEU A 294 -17.95 -15.52 5.24
N CYS A 295 -18.52 -14.46 4.65
CA CYS A 295 -19.91 -14.49 4.16
C CYS A 295 -20.05 -15.50 3.03
N LYS A 296 -19.04 -15.59 2.15
CA LYS A 296 -19.02 -16.55 1.04
C LYS A 296 -18.89 -18.00 1.47
N LEU A 297 -18.35 -18.29 2.66
CA LEU A 297 -18.30 -19.66 3.20
C LEU A 297 -19.66 -20.15 3.72
N GLN A 298 -20.61 -19.23 3.95
CA GLN A 298 -21.93 -19.54 4.51
C GLN A 298 -23.04 -19.59 3.45
N ALA A 299 -22.74 -19.17 2.22
CA ALA A 299 -23.65 -19.14 1.08
C ALA A 299 -23.59 -20.45 0.28
#